data_AF-A0A1F8SW45-F1
#
_entry.id   AF-A0A1F8SW45-F1
#
_cell.length_a   1.000
_cell.length_b   1.000
_cell.length_c   1.000
_cell.angle_alpha   90.00
_cell.angle_beta   90.00
_cell.angle_gamma   90.00
#
_symmetry.space_group_name_H-M   'P 1'
#
loop_
_entity.id
_entity.type
_entity.pdbx_description
1 polymer ?
#
loop_
_entity_poly.entity_id
_entity_poly.type
_entity_poly.pdbx_seq_one_letter_code
_entity_poly.pdbx_strand_id
1 'polypeptide(L)'
;MKVASRFFLGLFLLVQFGVGLSAESRAEISCGQTITEDTTLVEDLACPPGTESAIVIGASNITLDLGGHVLSGYAPGTGVFSIGHEGINIRNGTIEGFNYGVFIIDTRRVTVENLTVRNLDISDPNHFIFGIHILSSQDVVVRDTLFEFLSVPHKEAVEIFDSFVDVSNIEVRGGGAGVSFSFAGGVCDPVNSPSNGTVLNSRFSEIYVAGIWIACSSSALIEGNDFSTAPGVGVGIQGDAPFLGAVTGLTIKENFIHDAVLGIEFRGISESSISNNYVFDNQGWGIAMRQSLGCLTPEPGWECFYSTANVIADNQTWGNVIDLYHYEDSLGNIWERNTCETKDGVDIPECTPPTATLTINYTSGKPGSFFTLEGANFPISDVATITVNGNTLGTVPTDPSGDLVFLLNTDQADEGDYIVTVTVNPSSSIRFVLDSSKLIRPQEGQGPIFNVPGGITTHIVYLPFVLR
;
A
#
# COMPACT_ATOMS: atom_id res chain seq x y z
N MET A 1 -23.98 92.49 -33.37
CA MET A 1 -23.62 91.16 -33.94
C MET A 1 -22.62 90.52 -32.99
N LYS A 2 -22.87 89.25 -32.57
CA LYS A 2 -22.10 88.40 -31.61
C LYS A 2 -22.29 88.76 -30.13
N VAL A 3 -23.21 88.14 -29.36
CA VAL A 3 -23.32 86.75 -28.83
C VAL A 3 -22.33 86.46 -27.68
N ALA A 4 -22.92 86.20 -26.49
CA ALA A 4 -22.60 85.32 -25.34
C ALA A 4 -21.12 84.90 -25.07
N SER A 5 -20.65 84.65 -23.84
CA SER A 5 -21.29 84.01 -22.69
C SER A 5 -20.48 84.24 -21.41
N ARG A 6 -21.17 84.24 -20.27
CA ARG A 6 -20.64 84.34 -18.91
C ARG A 6 -20.16 82.95 -18.43
N PHE A 7 -19.11 82.89 -17.62
CA PHE A 7 -18.84 81.73 -16.76
C PHE A 7 -18.66 82.21 -15.32
N PHE A 8 -19.55 81.74 -14.43
CA PHE A 8 -19.55 81.94 -13.00
C PHE A 8 -19.53 80.56 -12.33
N LEU A 9 -18.62 80.42 -11.34
CA LEU A 9 -18.65 79.59 -10.13
C LEU A 9 -18.93 78.06 -10.16
N GLY A 10 -18.12 77.33 -9.39
CA GLY A 10 -18.48 76.02 -8.84
C GLY A 10 -17.36 75.39 -8.01
N LEU A 11 -17.23 75.78 -6.73
CA LEU A 11 -16.38 75.10 -5.74
C LEU A 11 -17.13 73.85 -5.25
N PHE A 12 -16.70 72.66 -5.68
CA PHE A 12 -17.28 71.38 -5.25
C PHE A 12 -16.63 70.91 -3.93
N LEU A 13 -17.42 70.88 -2.86
CA LEU A 13 -17.08 70.14 -1.64
C LEU A 13 -17.29 68.64 -1.92
N LEU A 14 -16.21 67.86 -1.88
CA LEU A 14 -16.24 66.40 -1.88
C LEU A 14 -16.52 65.92 -0.45
N VAL A 15 -17.75 65.50 -0.20
CA VAL A 15 -18.11 64.72 0.99
C VAL A 15 -17.65 63.29 0.75
N GLN A 16 -16.59 62.87 1.44
CA GLN A 16 -16.20 61.46 1.47
C GLN A 16 -17.23 60.69 2.31
N PHE A 17 -18.10 59.94 1.63
CA PHE A 17 -18.81 58.83 2.26
C PHE A 17 -17.80 57.72 2.53
N GLY A 18 -17.42 57.54 3.79
CA GLY A 18 -16.74 56.34 4.25
C GLY A 18 -17.71 55.17 4.14
N VAL A 19 -17.62 54.42 3.05
CA VAL A 19 -18.24 53.10 2.97
C VAL A 19 -17.40 52.21 3.88
N GLY A 20 -17.85 52.02 5.12
CA GLY A 20 -17.30 50.98 5.97
C GLY A 20 -17.54 49.66 5.28
N LEU A 21 -16.46 49.02 4.82
CA LEU A 21 -16.47 47.59 4.55
C LEU A 21 -16.82 46.93 5.89
N SER A 22 -18.03 46.39 5.99
CA SER A 22 -18.36 45.45 7.05
C SER A 22 -17.37 44.30 6.91
N ALA A 23 -16.45 44.17 7.86
CA ALA A 23 -15.77 42.90 8.07
C ALA A 23 -16.89 41.89 8.30
N GLU A 24 -17.08 40.99 7.34
CA GLU A 24 -18.01 39.89 7.46
C GLU A 24 -17.51 39.06 8.64
N SER A 25 -18.18 39.17 9.80
CA SER A 25 -17.83 38.35 10.95
C SER A 25 -18.21 36.93 10.59
N ARG A 26 -17.25 36.17 10.05
CA ARG A 26 -17.40 34.74 9.84
C ARG A 26 -17.73 34.13 11.20
N ALA A 27 -18.84 33.42 11.30
CA ALA A 27 -19.28 32.86 12.58
C ALA A 27 -18.18 31.92 13.12
N GLU A 28 -17.75 32.17 14.35
CA GLU A 28 -16.78 31.34 15.06
C GLU A 28 -17.46 30.00 15.41
N ILE A 29 -16.85 28.89 14.99
CA ILE A 29 -17.39 27.55 15.23
C ILE A 29 -17.07 27.15 16.68
N SER A 30 -18.07 26.68 17.41
CA SER A 30 -17.92 26.22 18.79
C SER A 30 -17.95 24.70 18.89
N CYS A 31 -17.31 24.14 19.92
CA CYS A 31 -17.38 22.71 20.21
C CYS A 31 -18.82 22.25 20.50
N GLY A 32 -19.19 21.09 19.96
CA GLY A 32 -20.55 20.56 20.03
C GLY A 32 -21.52 21.22 19.03
N GLN A 33 -21.04 22.13 18.18
CA GLN A 33 -21.90 22.80 17.22
C GLN A 33 -22.37 21.84 16.13
N THR A 34 -23.67 21.90 15.84
CA THR A 34 -24.25 21.32 14.63
C THR A 34 -24.17 22.33 13.50
N ILE A 35 -23.48 21.96 12.41
CA ILE A 35 -23.38 22.79 11.21
C ILE A 35 -24.40 22.34 10.17
N THR A 36 -25.02 23.30 9.49
CA THR A 36 -26.05 23.05 8.47
C THR A 36 -25.73 23.72 7.12
N GLU A 37 -24.54 24.31 7.01
CA GLU A 37 -24.04 24.99 5.82
C GLU A 37 -22.52 24.78 5.69
N ASP A 38 -21.97 25.10 4.53
CA ASP A 38 -20.53 25.02 4.29
C ASP A 38 -19.76 25.80 5.34
N THR A 39 -18.82 25.11 5.97
CA THR A 39 -18.13 25.59 7.16
C THR A 39 -16.63 25.45 6.96
N THR A 40 -15.87 26.47 7.34
CA THR A 40 -14.41 26.43 7.35
C THR A 40 -13.87 26.88 8.69
N LEU A 41 -13.04 26.06 9.33
CA LEU A 41 -12.29 26.52 10.50
C LEU A 41 -11.28 27.60 10.08
N VAL A 42 -11.16 28.64 10.88
CA VAL A 42 -10.20 29.76 10.67
C VAL A 42 -9.13 29.83 11.75
N GLU A 43 -9.25 28.96 12.75
CA GLU A 43 -8.32 28.76 13.85
C GLU A 43 -8.48 27.33 14.39
N ASP A 44 -7.54 26.90 15.22
CA ASP A 44 -7.61 25.60 15.88
C ASP A 44 -8.78 25.56 16.87
N LEU A 45 -9.56 24.48 16.84
CA LEU A 45 -10.69 24.27 17.72
C LEU A 45 -10.36 23.20 18.76
N ALA A 46 -10.15 23.62 20.01
CA ALA A 46 -9.84 22.73 21.13
C ALA A 46 -11.07 22.54 22.03
N CYS A 47 -11.61 21.33 22.05
CA CYS A 47 -12.83 21.00 22.77
C CYS A 47 -12.57 20.52 24.19
N PRO A 48 -13.35 20.99 25.18
CA PRO A 48 -13.15 20.61 26.58
C PRO A 48 -13.58 19.15 26.83
N PRO A 49 -13.05 18.52 27.89
CA PRO A 49 -13.51 17.20 28.32
C PRO A 49 -15.03 17.14 28.51
N GLY A 50 -15.65 16.03 28.11
CA GLY A 50 -17.10 15.84 28.16
C GLY A 50 -17.84 16.31 26.90
N THR A 51 -17.12 16.78 25.88
CA THR A 51 -17.70 17.03 24.54
C THR A 51 -17.93 15.70 23.82
N GLU A 52 -19.19 15.35 23.55
CA GLU A 52 -19.53 14.08 22.88
C GLU A 52 -19.05 14.04 21.42
N SER A 53 -19.32 15.11 20.66
CA SER A 53 -18.84 15.29 19.29
C SER A 53 -18.37 16.72 19.11
N ALA A 54 -17.17 16.95 18.60
CA ALA A 54 -16.64 18.29 18.45
C ALA A 54 -17.40 19.08 17.39
N ILE A 55 -17.70 18.46 16.24
CA ILE A 55 -18.56 19.02 15.20
C ILE A 55 -19.59 17.97 14.76
N VAL A 56 -20.85 18.38 14.64
CA VAL A 56 -21.93 17.54 14.11
C VAL A 56 -22.38 18.08 12.75
N ILE A 57 -22.39 17.24 11.72
CA ILE A 57 -22.95 17.54 10.42
C ILE A 57 -24.47 17.33 10.48
N GLY A 58 -25.25 18.42 10.42
CA GLY A 58 -26.72 18.40 10.54
C GLY A 58 -27.49 18.65 9.24
N ALA A 59 -26.81 18.74 8.10
CA ALA A 59 -27.46 18.91 6.80
C ALA A 59 -26.70 18.17 5.69
N SER A 60 -27.43 17.82 4.62
CA SER A 60 -26.87 17.24 3.40
C SER A 60 -26.26 18.30 2.48
N ASN A 61 -25.36 17.88 1.60
CA ASN A 61 -24.71 18.70 0.57
C ASN A 61 -23.91 19.87 1.16
N ILE A 62 -23.13 19.59 2.22
CA ILE A 62 -22.26 20.59 2.86
C ILE A 62 -20.82 20.10 2.94
N THR A 63 -19.92 21.07 3.04
CA THR A 63 -18.49 20.87 3.23
C THR A 63 -18.06 21.36 4.61
N LEU A 64 -17.39 20.50 5.37
CA LEU A 64 -16.54 20.88 6.49
C LEU A 64 -15.10 20.90 6.02
N ASP A 65 -14.53 22.10 5.87
CA ASP A 65 -13.11 22.32 5.61
C ASP A 65 -12.43 22.70 6.92
N LEU A 66 -11.51 21.89 7.43
CA LEU A 66 -10.77 22.24 8.65
C LEU A 66 -9.72 23.33 8.39
N GLY A 67 -9.56 23.83 7.15
CA GLY A 67 -8.74 25.00 6.84
C GLY A 67 -7.24 24.82 7.08
N GLY A 68 -6.76 23.59 7.26
CA GLY A 68 -5.41 23.28 7.73
C GLY A 68 -5.23 23.37 9.25
N HIS A 69 -6.31 23.63 9.99
CA HIS A 69 -6.31 23.75 11.45
C HIS A 69 -6.48 22.41 12.17
N VAL A 70 -6.24 22.44 13.47
CA VAL A 70 -6.38 21.29 14.36
C VAL A 70 -7.75 21.32 15.04
N LEU A 71 -8.52 20.25 14.86
CA LEU A 71 -9.67 19.90 15.69
C LEU A 71 -9.20 18.93 16.77
N SER A 72 -9.17 19.38 18.03
CA SER A 72 -8.68 18.57 19.15
C SER A 72 -9.75 18.39 20.22
N GLY A 73 -9.70 17.26 20.92
CA GLY A 73 -10.60 16.98 22.03
C GLY A 73 -10.02 15.98 23.01
N TYR A 74 -10.91 15.28 23.71
CA TYR A 74 -10.55 14.30 24.74
C TYR A 74 -11.38 13.04 24.59
N ALA A 75 -10.81 11.90 24.98
CA ALA A 75 -11.57 10.67 25.13
C ALA A 75 -12.42 10.68 26.43
N PRO A 76 -13.65 10.16 26.41
CA PRO A 76 -14.35 9.68 25.22
C PRO A 76 -14.99 10.82 24.42
N GLY A 77 -14.92 10.73 23.10
CA GLY A 77 -15.51 11.70 22.18
C GLY A 77 -15.23 11.38 20.72
N THR A 78 -15.95 12.08 19.84
CA THR A 78 -15.82 12.01 18.38
C THR A 78 -15.38 13.37 17.83
N GLY A 79 -14.47 13.41 16.86
CA GLY A 79 -14.09 14.64 16.18
C GLY A 79 -15.24 15.18 15.32
N VAL A 80 -15.57 14.46 14.24
CA VAL A 80 -16.67 14.82 13.34
C VAL A 80 -17.70 13.71 13.30
N PHE A 81 -18.96 14.04 13.54
CA PHE A 81 -20.07 13.09 13.52
C PHE A 81 -21.12 13.44 12.48
N SER A 82 -21.64 12.44 11.76
CA SER A 82 -22.81 12.60 10.89
C SER A 82 -23.69 11.35 10.91
N ILE A 83 -25.00 11.55 10.86
CA ILE A 83 -25.98 10.46 10.75
C ILE A 83 -27.10 10.82 9.78
N GLY A 84 -27.44 9.92 8.86
CA GLY A 84 -28.62 10.05 7.99
C GLY A 84 -28.53 11.16 6.93
N HIS A 85 -27.34 11.65 6.64
CA HIS A 85 -27.10 12.75 5.70
C HIS A 85 -26.30 12.30 4.47
N GLU A 86 -26.35 13.10 3.40
CA GLU A 86 -25.69 12.77 2.14
C GLU A 86 -24.96 13.95 1.50
N GLY A 87 -24.00 13.67 0.61
CA GLY A 87 -23.26 14.71 -0.09
C GLY A 87 -22.33 15.50 0.82
N ILE A 88 -21.65 14.82 1.76
CA ILE A 88 -20.82 15.47 2.77
C ILE A 88 -19.36 15.42 2.33
N ASN A 89 -18.64 16.55 2.44
CA ASN A 89 -17.19 16.59 2.26
C ASN A 89 -16.53 17.02 3.58
N ILE A 90 -15.61 16.21 4.11
CA ILE A 90 -14.81 16.52 5.30
C ILE A 90 -13.35 16.55 4.87
N ARG A 91 -12.67 17.69 4.99
CA ARG A 91 -11.32 17.81 4.42
C ARG A 91 -10.37 18.77 5.12
N ASN A 92 -9.09 18.62 4.79
CA ASN A 92 -8.03 19.62 4.95
C ASN A 92 -7.79 20.06 6.41
N GLY A 93 -7.20 19.20 7.22
CA GLY A 93 -6.73 19.56 8.56
C GLY A 93 -6.38 18.35 9.43
N THR A 94 -6.21 18.57 10.73
CA THR A 94 -5.84 17.54 11.69
C THR A 94 -6.97 17.25 12.67
N ILE A 95 -7.22 15.98 12.98
CA ILE A 95 -8.16 15.54 14.03
C ILE A 95 -7.38 14.71 15.06
N GLU A 96 -7.47 15.08 16.35
CA GLU A 96 -6.71 14.39 17.41
C GLU A 96 -7.36 14.39 18.80
N GLY A 97 -6.97 13.42 19.65
CA GLY A 97 -7.38 13.34 21.06
C GLY A 97 -8.75 12.69 21.32
N PHE A 98 -9.43 12.24 20.28
CA PHE A 98 -10.75 11.58 20.34
C PHE A 98 -10.62 10.05 20.41
N ASN A 99 -11.73 9.35 20.72
CA ASN A 99 -11.85 7.93 20.39
C ASN A 99 -12.06 7.75 18.89
N TYR A 100 -12.95 8.54 18.30
CA TYR A 100 -13.25 8.47 16.88
C TYR A 100 -12.85 9.77 16.19
N GLY A 101 -12.06 9.69 15.11
CA GLY A 101 -11.73 10.88 14.33
C GLY A 101 -12.96 11.38 13.57
N VAL A 102 -13.44 10.57 12.63
CA VAL A 102 -14.68 10.79 11.89
C VAL A 102 -15.60 9.59 12.09
N PHE A 103 -16.88 9.83 12.39
CA PHE A 103 -17.87 8.78 12.49
C PHE A 103 -19.11 9.13 11.68
N ILE A 104 -19.41 8.29 10.67
CA ILE A 104 -20.58 8.44 9.80
C ILE A 104 -21.47 7.19 9.88
N ILE A 105 -22.77 7.41 9.96
CA ILE A 105 -23.79 6.36 10.08
C ILE A 105 -24.92 6.63 9.09
N ASP A 106 -25.38 5.61 8.37
CA ASP A 106 -26.53 5.71 7.46
C ASP A 106 -26.38 6.87 6.45
N THR A 107 -25.16 7.07 5.95
CA THR A 107 -24.83 8.18 5.05
C THR A 107 -24.66 7.75 3.60
N ARG A 108 -24.68 8.73 2.69
CA ARG A 108 -24.42 8.49 1.26
C ARG A 108 -23.60 9.59 0.61
N ARG A 109 -22.75 9.26 -0.37
CA ARG A 109 -21.96 10.27 -1.13
C ARG A 109 -21.11 11.11 -0.17
N VAL A 110 -20.29 10.45 0.63
CA VAL A 110 -19.40 11.11 1.60
C VAL A 110 -17.97 11.06 1.07
N THR A 111 -17.24 12.16 1.17
CA THR A 111 -15.80 12.20 0.89
C THR A 111 -15.06 12.70 2.11
N VAL A 112 -14.10 11.90 2.59
CA VAL A 112 -13.13 12.27 3.63
C VAL A 112 -11.76 12.32 2.98
N GLU A 113 -11.14 13.50 2.93
CA GLU A 113 -9.89 13.69 2.19
C GLU A 113 -8.92 14.70 2.79
N ASN A 114 -7.62 14.52 2.51
CA ASN A 114 -6.58 15.47 2.94
C ASN A 114 -6.62 15.73 4.46
N LEU A 115 -6.81 14.67 5.26
CA LEU A 115 -6.78 14.74 6.70
C LEU A 115 -5.48 14.17 7.26
N THR A 116 -5.13 14.62 8.46
CA THR A 116 -4.25 13.88 9.37
C THR A 116 -5.07 13.46 10.58
N VAL A 117 -5.19 12.16 10.82
CA VAL A 117 -5.87 11.62 12.00
C VAL A 117 -4.84 10.95 12.88
N ARG A 118 -4.67 11.43 14.10
CA ARG A 118 -3.57 10.98 14.97
C ARG A 118 -3.92 11.09 16.44
N ASN A 119 -3.07 10.53 17.29
CA ASN A 119 -3.18 10.66 18.75
C ASN A 119 -4.60 10.34 19.26
N LEU A 120 -5.26 9.33 18.67
CA LEU A 120 -6.52 8.86 19.20
C LEU A 120 -6.27 8.28 20.59
N ASP A 121 -7.07 8.73 21.54
CA ASP A 121 -6.90 8.43 22.96
C ASP A 121 -7.93 7.40 23.41
N ILE A 122 -7.57 6.63 24.43
CA ILE A 122 -8.37 5.54 24.93
C ILE A 122 -8.34 5.49 26.46
N SER A 123 -9.52 5.55 27.07
CA SER A 123 -9.67 5.39 28.51
C SER A 123 -9.81 3.93 28.94
N ASP A 124 -10.28 3.04 28.05
CA ASP A 124 -10.39 1.59 28.25
C ASP A 124 -9.58 0.82 27.21
N PRO A 125 -8.45 0.18 27.56
CA PRO A 125 -7.56 -0.48 26.61
C PRO A 125 -8.17 -1.68 25.86
N ASN A 126 -9.40 -2.09 26.19
CA ASN A 126 -10.12 -3.16 25.50
C ASN A 126 -11.11 -2.65 24.45
N HIS A 127 -11.27 -1.33 24.30
CA HIS A 127 -12.22 -0.74 23.37
C HIS A 127 -11.57 -0.48 22.01
N PHE A 128 -12.21 -0.86 20.92
CA PHE A 128 -11.72 -0.51 19.60
C PHE A 128 -12.01 0.96 19.30
N ILE A 129 -11.01 1.66 18.79
CA ILE A 129 -11.10 3.06 18.39
C ILE A 129 -10.70 3.23 16.94
N PHE A 130 -11.27 4.21 16.25
CA PHE A 130 -11.22 4.29 14.80
C PHE A 130 -10.85 5.69 14.32
N GLY A 131 -9.94 5.77 13.36
CA GLY A 131 -9.66 7.02 12.65
C GLY A 131 -10.91 7.50 11.91
N ILE A 132 -11.43 6.65 11.04
CA ILE A 132 -12.70 6.84 10.34
C ILE A 132 -13.57 5.60 10.57
N HIS A 133 -14.71 5.80 11.20
CA HIS A 133 -15.71 4.78 11.45
C HIS A 133 -16.88 4.96 10.49
N ILE A 134 -17.18 3.95 9.69
CA ILE A 134 -18.20 3.99 8.64
C ILE A 134 -19.18 2.86 8.89
N LEU A 135 -20.44 3.21 9.15
CA LEU A 135 -21.50 2.25 9.42
C LEU A 135 -22.68 2.46 8.46
N SER A 136 -23.16 1.37 7.86
CA SER A 136 -24.37 1.35 7.02
C SER A 136 -24.40 2.43 5.93
N SER A 137 -23.25 2.74 5.34
CA SER A 137 -23.07 3.89 4.44
C SER A 137 -22.65 3.46 3.03
N GLN A 138 -23.02 4.26 2.03
CA GLN A 138 -22.84 3.91 0.62
C GLN A 138 -22.19 5.06 -0.16
N ASP A 139 -21.46 4.74 -1.23
CA ASP A 139 -20.75 5.74 -2.04
C ASP A 139 -19.83 6.63 -1.17
N VAL A 140 -19.03 6.00 -0.27
CA VAL A 140 -18.08 6.71 0.59
C VAL A 140 -16.68 6.64 -0.02
N VAL A 141 -15.97 7.76 -0.01
CA VAL A 141 -14.57 7.84 -0.46
C VAL A 141 -13.70 8.32 0.69
N VAL A 142 -12.62 7.60 0.97
CA VAL A 142 -11.54 8.02 1.86
C VAL A 142 -10.26 8.12 1.04
N ARG A 143 -9.63 9.30 0.98
CA ARG A 143 -8.39 9.43 0.21
C ARG A 143 -7.41 10.46 0.73
N ASP A 144 -6.18 10.40 0.25
CA ASP A 144 -5.16 11.42 0.50
C ASP A 144 -4.99 11.74 2.00
N THR A 145 -5.14 10.72 2.86
CA THR A 145 -5.23 10.90 4.32
C THR A 145 -4.10 10.17 5.01
N LEU A 146 -3.51 10.83 5.99
CA LEU A 146 -2.47 10.29 6.85
C LEU A 146 -3.07 9.87 8.20
N PHE A 147 -2.75 8.64 8.63
CA PHE A 147 -3.07 8.11 9.94
C PHE A 147 -1.79 7.84 10.72
N GLU A 148 -1.67 8.43 11.91
CA GLU A 148 -0.49 8.26 12.78
C GLU A 148 -0.89 7.80 14.17
N PHE A 149 -0.68 6.52 14.46
CA PHE A 149 -1.09 5.88 15.70
C PHE A 149 0.07 5.17 16.37
N LEU A 150 -0.08 4.92 17.67
CA LEU A 150 0.74 3.93 18.34
C LEU A 150 0.36 2.53 17.84
N SER A 151 1.34 1.69 17.53
CA SER A 151 1.15 0.29 17.12
C SER A 151 0.63 -0.57 18.27
N VAL A 152 -0.70 -0.72 18.33
CA VAL A 152 -1.42 -1.50 19.34
C VAL A 152 -2.67 -2.11 18.68
N PRO A 153 -3.20 -3.25 19.18
CA PRO A 153 -4.19 -4.05 18.45
C PRO A 153 -5.60 -3.45 18.33
N HIS A 154 -5.91 -2.33 18.98
CA HIS A 154 -7.28 -1.80 19.12
C HIS A 154 -7.48 -0.43 18.45
N LYS A 155 -6.67 -0.10 17.43
CA LYS A 155 -6.72 1.18 16.72
C LYS A 155 -6.79 0.97 15.21
N GLU A 156 -7.94 1.21 14.61
CA GLU A 156 -8.14 1.01 13.17
C GLU A 156 -8.12 2.34 12.43
N ALA A 157 -7.47 2.41 11.26
CA ALA A 157 -7.44 3.65 10.49
C ALA A 157 -8.79 3.91 9.80
N VAL A 158 -9.29 2.91 9.07
CA VAL A 158 -10.61 2.95 8.43
C VAL A 158 -11.37 1.66 8.74
N GLU A 159 -12.45 1.79 9.49
CA GLU A 159 -13.33 0.69 9.85
C GLU A 159 -14.62 0.76 9.03
N ILE A 160 -14.91 -0.32 8.30
CA ILE A 160 -16.05 -0.42 7.37
C ILE A 160 -17.02 -1.48 7.90
N PHE A 161 -18.22 -1.05 8.23
CA PHE A 161 -19.33 -1.92 8.64
C PHE A 161 -20.51 -1.76 7.70
N ASP A 162 -20.93 -2.85 7.06
CA ASP A 162 -22.14 -2.96 6.26
C ASP A 162 -22.24 -1.84 5.18
N SER A 163 -21.09 -1.54 4.55
CA SER A 163 -20.88 -0.32 3.76
C SER A 163 -20.13 -0.57 2.44
N PHE A 164 -20.24 0.37 1.50
CA PHE A 164 -19.43 0.40 0.28
C PHE A 164 -18.49 1.61 0.30
N VAL A 165 -17.18 1.35 0.36
CA VAL A 165 -16.16 2.38 0.61
C VAL A 165 -14.96 2.23 -0.32
N ASP A 166 -14.62 3.29 -1.05
CA ASP A 166 -13.39 3.38 -1.83
C ASP A 166 -12.31 4.10 -1.04
N VAL A 167 -11.23 3.39 -0.72
CA VAL A 167 -10.05 3.90 -0.02
C VAL A 167 -8.89 4.01 -1.00
N SER A 168 -8.24 5.17 -1.08
CA SER A 168 -7.10 5.32 -1.99
C SER A 168 -6.07 6.35 -1.54
N ASN A 169 -4.80 6.11 -1.87
CA ASN A 169 -3.70 7.05 -1.58
C ASN A 169 -3.67 7.49 -0.09
N ILE A 170 -3.89 6.53 0.83
CA ILE A 170 -3.73 6.79 2.26
C ILE A 170 -2.35 6.31 2.73
N GLU A 171 -1.88 6.89 3.82
CA GLU A 171 -0.71 6.39 4.54
C GLU A 171 -1.12 6.09 5.97
N VAL A 172 -0.87 4.85 6.42
CA VAL A 172 -1.10 4.40 7.79
C VAL A 172 0.23 4.06 8.44
N ARG A 173 0.53 4.74 9.54
CA ARG A 173 1.71 4.51 10.39
C ARG A 173 1.25 4.08 11.77
N GLY A 174 1.48 2.83 12.11
CA GLY A 174 1.05 2.23 13.37
C GLY A 174 -0.40 1.79 13.38
N GLY A 175 -0.95 1.57 14.58
CA GLY A 175 -2.30 1.04 14.77
C GLY A 175 -2.39 -0.50 14.80
N GLY A 176 -3.61 -0.98 14.91
CA GLY A 176 -4.02 -2.39 14.92
C GLY A 176 -4.11 -2.89 13.50
N ALA A 177 -5.13 -2.43 12.76
CA ALA A 177 -5.25 -2.60 11.33
C ALA A 177 -5.35 -1.25 10.59
N GLY A 178 -5.00 -1.31 9.31
CA GLY A 178 -5.11 -0.16 8.41
C GLY A 178 -6.56 0.02 7.95
N VAL A 179 -7.03 -0.90 7.10
CA VAL A 179 -8.42 -0.89 6.62
C VAL A 179 -9.10 -2.21 6.96
N SER A 180 -10.30 -2.14 7.53
CA SER A 180 -11.06 -3.32 7.93
C SER A 180 -12.41 -3.40 7.21
N PHE A 181 -12.69 -4.54 6.58
CA PHE A 181 -14.01 -4.90 6.05
C PHE A 181 -14.72 -5.83 7.03
N SER A 182 -15.45 -5.23 7.96
CA SER A 182 -16.05 -5.92 9.10
C SER A 182 -17.57 -5.98 8.99
N PHE A 183 -18.26 -6.35 10.06
CA PHE A 183 -19.72 -6.41 10.12
C PHE A 183 -20.23 -5.92 11.47
N ALA A 184 -21.36 -5.21 11.48
CA ALA A 184 -21.99 -4.77 12.72
C ALA A 184 -23.05 -5.80 13.18
N GLY A 185 -23.53 -5.67 14.43
CA GLY A 185 -24.64 -6.48 14.93
C GLY A 185 -24.31 -7.94 15.27
N GLY A 186 -23.05 -8.34 15.18
CA GLY A 186 -22.55 -9.64 15.63
C GLY A 186 -22.67 -10.80 14.64
N VAL A 187 -23.25 -10.58 13.45
CA VAL A 187 -23.31 -11.58 12.38
C VAL A 187 -23.07 -10.91 11.03
N CYS A 188 -22.13 -11.43 10.24
CA CYS A 188 -21.89 -11.00 8.87
C CYS A 188 -23.09 -11.34 7.96
N ASP A 189 -23.53 -10.40 7.12
CA ASP A 189 -24.48 -10.63 6.03
C ASP A 189 -23.83 -10.30 4.67
N PRO A 190 -23.11 -11.27 4.06
CA PRO A 190 -22.33 -11.02 2.84
C PRO A 190 -23.21 -10.79 1.59
N VAL A 191 -24.52 -11.04 1.69
CA VAL A 191 -25.47 -10.96 0.58
C VAL A 191 -26.21 -9.63 0.57
N ASN A 192 -26.76 -9.21 1.71
CA ASN A 192 -27.60 -8.01 1.76
C ASN A 192 -26.87 -6.78 2.30
N SER A 193 -25.87 -6.99 3.18
CA SER A 193 -25.20 -5.91 3.90
C SER A 193 -23.68 -6.15 4.01
N PRO A 194 -22.96 -6.50 2.92
CA PRO A 194 -21.53 -6.74 3.00
C PRO A 194 -20.75 -5.44 3.22
N SER A 195 -19.55 -5.56 3.79
CA SER A 195 -18.53 -4.51 3.70
C SER A 195 -17.71 -4.74 2.44
N ASN A 196 -17.92 -3.89 1.43
CA ASN A 196 -17.29 -3.98 0.12
C ASN A 196 -16.65 -2.65 -0.26
N GLY A 197 -15.88 -2.68 -1.36
CA GLY A 197 -15.25 -1.50 -1.91
C GLY A 197 -13.81 -1.77 -2.32
N THR A 198 -12.97 -0.74 -2.26
CA THR A 198 -11.60 -0.81 -2.78
C THR A 198 -10.58 -0.28 -1.77
N VAL A 199 -9.36 -0.82 -1.81
CA VAL A 199 -8.19 -0.24 -1.15
C VAL A 199 -7.05 -0.18 -2.16
N LEU A 200 -6.71 1.04 -2.59
CA LEU A 200 -5.85 1.27 -3.74
C LEU A 200 -4.64 2.15 -3.40
N ASN A 201 -3.47 1.81 -3.94
CA ASN A 201 -2.29 2.69 -3.96
C ASN A 201 -1.94 3.31 -2.60
N SER A 202 -2.08 2.53 -1.52
CA SER A 202 -1.91 3.00 -0.15
C SER A 202 -0.70 2.36 0.52
N ARG A 203 -0.16 3.03 1.54
CA ARG A 203 1.02 2.57 2.30
C ARG A 203 0.63 2.24 3.73
N PHE A 204 1.05 1.07 4.20
CA PHE A 204 0.84 0.58 5.56
C PHE A 204 2.20 0.25 6.17
N SER A 205 2.46 0.80 7.36
CA SER A 205 3.72 0.60 8.06
C SER A 205 3.51 0.52 9.56
N GLU A 206 4.37 -0.26 10.23
CA GLU A 206 4.33 -0.42 11.69
C GLU A 206 2.99 -0.98 12.23
N ILE A 207 2.24 -1.70 11.39
CA ILE A 207 0.92 -2.26 11.73
C ILE A 207 1.06 -3.42 12.73
N TYR A 208 0.18 -3.48 13.74
CA TYR A 208 0.26 -4.49 14.80
C TYR A 208 -0.49 -5.80 14.49
N VAL A 209 -1.65 -5.72 13.82
CA VAL A 209 -2.57 -6.85 13.56
C VAL A 209 -2.57 -7.20 12.07
N ALA A 210 -3.13 -6.34 11.21
CA ALA A 210 -3.18 -6.59 9.77
C ALA A 210 -3.21 -5.29 8.97
N GLY A 211 -2.43 -5.14 7.91
CA GLY A 211 -2.53 -3.96 7.04
C GLY A 211 -3.95 -3.79 6.51
N ILE A 212 -4.53 -4.89 6.01
CA ILE A 212 -5.96 -5.01 5.71
C ILE A 212 -6.54 -6.23 6.40
N TRP A 213 -7.65 -6.04 7.13
CA TRP A 213 -8.42 -7.10 7.76
C TRP A 213 -9.78 -7.27 7.06
N ILE A 214 -10.20 -8.51 6.80
CA ILE A 214 -11.45 -8.80 6.07
C ILE A 214 -12.21 -9.90 6.79
N ALA A 215 -13.38 -9.57 7.33
CA ALA A 215 -14.24 -10.53 8.04
C ALA A 215 -15.65 -10.64 7.44
N CYS A 216 -16.08 -9.67 6.62
CA CYS A 216 -17.35 -9.75 5.89
C CYS A 216 -17.29 -8.99 4.57
N SER A 217 -17.09 -9.71 3.47
CA SER A 217 -16.98 -9.09 2.15
C SER A 217 -17.30 -10.09 1.06
N SER A 218 -17.87 -9.63 -0.05
CA SER A 218 -18.19 -10.47 -1.20
C SER A 218 -17.54 -9.99 -2.51
N SER A 219 -16.84 -8.84 -2.48
CA SER A 219 -16.23 -8.27 -3.69
C SER A 219 -15.14 -7.22 -3.43
N ALA A 220 -14.48 -7.20 -2.27
CA ALA A 220 -13.42 -6.22 -2.03
C ALA A 220 -12.23 -6.38 -3.02
N LEU A 221 -11.75 -5.25 -3.53
CA LEU A 221 -10.56 -5.14 -4.39
C LEU A 221 -9.42 -4.46 -3.63
N ILE A 222 -8.28 -5.10 -3.60
CA ILE A 222 -7.07 -4.63 -2.91
C ILE A 222 -5.93 -4.61 -3.93
N GLU A 223 -5.49 -3.41 -4.31
CA GLU A 223 -4.58 -3.26 -5.44
C GLU A 223 -3.52 -2.16 -5.26
N GLY A 224 -2.28 -2.46 -5.67
CA GLY A 224 -1.21 -1.45 -5.74
C GLY A 224 -0.73 -0.94 -4.39
N ASN A 225 -0.99 -1.65 -3.29
CA ASN A 225 -0.63 -1.20 -1.94
C ASN A 225 0.74 -1.74 -1.50
N ASP A 226 1.37 -1.01 -0.59
CA ASP A 226 2.69 -1.30 -0.01
C ASP A 226 2.51 -1.55 1.50
N PHE A 227 2.97 -2.71 1.99
CA PHE A 227 2.76 -3.18 3.35
C PHE A 227 4.08 -3.56 4.03
N SER A 228 4.27 -2.98 5.21
CA SER A 228 5.19 -3.46 6.25
C SER A 228 4.49 -3.46 7.61
N THR A 229 4.93 -4.32 8.54
CA THR A 229 4.31 -4.43 9.86
C THR A 229 5.29 -4.09 10.98
N ALA A 230 4.79 -4.00 12.21
CA ALA A 230 5.65 -3.85 13.37
C ALA A 230 6.50 -5.12 13.57
N PRO A 231 7.77 -4.99 13.99
CA PRO A 231 8.67 -6.14 14.09
C PRO A 231 8.11 -7.27 14.96
N GLY A 232 8.00 -8.47 14.38
CA GLY A 232 7.58 -9.68 15.08
C GLY A 232 6.07 -9.82 15.29
N VAL A 233 5.25 -8.92 14.74
CA VAL A 233 3.78 -9.01 14.73
C VAL A 233 3.23 -8.59 13.36
N GLY A 234 1.93 -8.75 13.15
CA GLY A 234 1.23 -8.20 12.00
C GLY A 234 1.22 -9.07 10.75
N VAL A 235 0.12 -8.97 10.00
CA VAL A 235 -0.10 -9.58 8.70
C VAL A 235 -0.20 -8.48 7.65
N GLY A 236 0.25 -8.70 6.42
CA GLY A 236 0.00 -7.74 5.33
C GLY A 236 -1.50 -7.64 5.02
N ILE A 237 -2.07 -8.74 4.53
CA ILE A 237 -3.51 -8.85 4.24
C ILE A 237 -4.05 -10.13 4.88
N GLN A 238 -5.08 -9.98 5.72
CA GLN A 238 -5.72 -11.08 6.42
C GLN A 238 -7.20 -11.17 6.10
N GLY A 239 -7.62 -12.30 5.55
CA GLY A 239 -9.02 -12.69 5.47
C GLY A 239 -9.34 -13.70 6.58
N ASP A 240 -10.31 -13.38 7.43
CA ASP A 240 -10.76 -14.24 8.52
C ASP A 240 -12.29 -14.40 8.49
N ALA A 241 -12.75 -15.44 7.80
CA ALA A 241 -14.18 -15.70 7.64
C ALA A 241 -14.77 -16.32 8.92
N PRO A 242 -15.86 -15.77 9.49
CA PRO A 242 -16.54 -16.37 10.64
C PRO A 242 -17.34 -17.64 10.30
N PHE A 243 -17.84 -17.75 9.07
CA PHE A 243 -18.55 -18.92 8.53
C PHE A 243 -18.28 -19.06 7.02
N LEU A 244 -18.57 -20.24 6.44
CA LEU A 244 -18.33 -20.47 5.02
C LEU A 244 -19.17 -19.52 4.16
N GLY A 245 -18.51 -18.73 3.31
CA GLY A 245 -19.18 -17.75 2.45
C GLY A 245 -19.31 -16.35 3.06
N ALA A 246 -18.86 -16.12 4.30
CA ALA A 246 -18.80 -14.78 4.89
C ALA A 246 -17.82 -13.86 4.16
N VAL A 247 -16.75 -14.44 3.63
CA VAL A 247 -15.75 -13.73 2.83
C VAL A 247 -15.50 -14.47 1.52
N THR A 248 -15.91 -13.85 0.41
CA THR A 248 -15.76 -14.39 -0.95
C THR A 248 -15.44 -13.31 -1.97
N GLY A 249 -15.12 -13.70 -3.21
CA GLY A 249 -15.04 -12.78 -4.34
C GLY A 249 -13.95 -11.72 -4.23
N LEU A 250 -12.98 -11.91 -3.33
CA LEU A 250 -11.90 -10.95 -3.14
C LEU A 250 -11.00 -10.92 -4.37
N THR A 251 -10.50 -9.74 -4.72
CA THR A 251 -9.45 -9.57 -5.73
C THR A 251 -8.27 -8.88 -5.08
N ILE A 252 -7.15 -9.57 -4.93
CA ILE A 252 -5.91 -9.05 -4.35
C ILE A 252 -4.84 -9.07 -5.43
N LYS A 253 -4.42 -7.92 -5.94
CA LYS A 253 -3.42 -7.87 -7.01
C LYS A 253 -2.44 -6.75 -6.94
N GLU A 254 -1.24 -6.96 -7.49
CA GLU A 254 -0.23 -5.90 -7.65
C GLU A 254 0.17 -5.24 -6.32
N ASN A 255 0.03 -5.95 -5.20
CA ASN A 255 0.46 -5.46 -3.89
C ASN A 255 1.89 -5.89 -3.58
N PHE A 256 2.54 -5.10 -2.74
CA PHE A 256 3.89 -5.30 -2.25
C PHE A 256 3.86 -5.54 -0.74
N ILE A 257 4.19 -6.75 -0.28
CA ILE A 257 4.13 -7.12 1.13
C ILE A 257 5.49 -7.63 1.61
N HIS A 258 6.02 -6.96 2.63
CA HIS A 258 7.35 -7.24 3.15
C HIS A 258 7.52 -6.92 4.63
N ASP A 259 8.61 -7.42 5.21
CA ASP A 259 8.96 -7.20 6.61
C ASP A 259 7.81 -7.51 7.58
N ALA A 260 6.87 -8.38 7.18
CA ALA A 260 5.73 -8.78 7.99
C ALA A 260 5.97 -10.11 8.70
N VAL A 261 5.10 -10.49 9.64
CA VAL A 261 5.11 -11.88 10.13
C VAL A 261 4.51 -12.80 9.08
N LEU A 262 3.34 -12.45 8.54
CA LEU A 262 2.71 -13.16 7.43
C LEU A 262 2.40 -12.18 6.31
N GLY A 263 2.57 -12.61 5.06
CA GLY A 263 2.27 -11.81 3.89
C GLY A 263 0.75 -11.68 3.66
N ILE A 264 0.18 -12.67 2.96
CA ILE A 264 -1.27 -12.80 2.73
C ILE A 264 -1.75 -14.09 3.39
N GLU A 265 -2.73 -13.97 4.29
CA GLU A 265 -3.32 -15.13 4.99
C GLU A 265 -4.83 -15.18 4.77
N PHE A 266 -5.30 -16.29 4.20
CA PHE A 266 -6.71 -16.61 4.05
C PHE A 266 -7.11 -17.71 5.04
N ARG A 267 -8.06 -17.42 5.92
CA ARG A 267 -8.68 -18.38 6.85
C ARG A 267 -10.15 -18.56 6.50
N GLY A 268 -10.47 -19.70 5.88
CA GLY A 268 -11.83 -20.01 5.46
C GLY A 268 -12.35 -19.16 4.29
N ILE A 269 -11.47 -18.58 3.48
CA ILE A 269 -11.86 -17.71 2.36
C ILE A 269 -12.11 -18.55 1.11
N SER A 270 -13.11 -18.19 0.31
CA SER A 270 -13.42 -18.91 -0.93
C SER A 270 -13.68 -18.02 -2.13
N GLU A 271 -13.64 -18.61 -3.33
CA GLU A 271 -14.04 -17.95 -4.59
C GLU A 271 -13.31 -16.61 -4.84
N SER A 272 -12.05 -16.51 -4.42
CA SER A 272 -11.26 -15.28 -4.46
C SER A 272 -10.00 -15.44 -5.31
N SER A 273 -9.39 -14.33 -5.71
CA SER A 273 -8.17 -14.30 -6.53
C SER A 273 -7.04 -13.51 -5.87
N ILE A 274 -5.85 -14.11 -5.84
CA ILE A 274 -4.59 -13.47 -5.45
C ILE A 274 -3.66 -13.53 -6.65
N SER A 275 -3.35 -12.39 -7.27
CA SER A 275 -2.50 -12.39 -8.47
C SER A 275 -1.52 -11.24 -8.62
N ASN A 276 -0.38 -11.50 -9.25
CA ASN A 276 0.63 -10.46 -9.53
C ASN A 276 1.11 -9.69 -8.28
N ASN A 277 1.06 -10.30 -7.09
CA ASN A 277 1.59 -9.70 -5.87
C ASN A 277 3.07 -10.06 -5.70
N TYR A 278 3.81 -9.16 -5.06
CA TYR A 278 5.17 -9.38 -4.57
C TYR A 278 5.11 -9.57 -3.05
N VAL A 279 5.50 -10.74 -2.56
CA VAL A 279 5.40 -11.09 -1.13
C VAL A 279 6.72 -11.68 -0.65
N PHE A 280 7.50 -10.91 0.09
CA PHE A 280 8.89 -11.29 0.35
C PHE A 280 9.40 -10.93 1.73
N ASP A 281 10.46 -11.63 2.15
CA ASP A 281 11.19 -11.42 3.41
C ASP A 281 10.31 -11.37 4.67
N ASN A 282 9.18 -12.09 4.66
CA ASN A 282 8.32 -12.19 5.82
C ASN A 282 8.84 -13.26 6.80
N GLN A 283 8.69 -13.00 8.09
CA GLN A 283 9.21 -13.87 9.17
C GLN A 283 8.51 -15.24 9.25
N GLY A 284 7.45 -15.44 8.48
CA GLY A 284 6.63 -16.64 8.43
C GLY A 284 6.24 -16.99 7.01
N TRP A 285 4.93 -17.01 6.73
CA TRP A 285 4.42 -17.39 5.42
C TRP A 285 4.32 -16.21 4.46
N GLY A 286 4.64 -16.44 3.18
CA GLY A 286 4.34 -15.51 2.10
C GLY A 286 2.83 -15.48 1.83
N ILE A 287 2.32 -16.47 1.09
CA ILE A 287 0.88 -16.63 0.84
C ILE A 287 0.41 -17.94 1.49
N ALA A 288 -0.59 -17.85 2.38
CA ALA A 288 -1.07 -18.96 3.18
C ALA A 288 -2.59 -19.18 3.04
N MET A 289 -2.99 -20.40 2.66
CA MET A 289 -4.38 -20.87 2.69
C MET A 289 -4.61 -21.76 3.90
N ARG A 290 -5.54 -21.38 4.77
CA ARG A 290 -5.70 -22.02 6.08
C ARG A 290 -7.16 -22.32 6.41
N GLN A 291 -7.29 -23.16 7.43
CA GLN A 291 -8.53 -23.38 8.18
C GLN A 291 -9.04 -22.09 8.84
N SER A 292 -10.36 -21.98 8.96
CA SER A 292 -11.01 -20.89 9.69
C SER A 292 -10.60 -20.88 11.16
N LEU A 293 -10.79 -19.73 11.83
CA LEU A 293 -10.61 -19.63 13.27
C LEU A 293 -11.49 -20.61 14.06
N GLY A 294 -12.67 -20.98 13.54
CA GLY A 294 -13.53 -21.98 14.19
C GLY A 294 -12.88 -23.37 14.34
N CYS A 295 -11.87 -23.69 13.52
CA CYS A 295 -11.05 -24.89 13.68
C CYS A 295 -9.92 -24.71 14.72
N LEU A 296 -9.36 -23.51 14.82
CA LEU A 296 -8.21 -23.19 15.69
C LEU A 296 -8.62 -22.91 17.14
N THR A 297 -9.72 -22.17 17.29
CA THR A 297 -10.29 -21.73 18.57
C THR A 297 -11.79 -22.03 18.55
N PRO A 298 -12.20 -23.29 18.75
CA PRO A 298 -13.61 -23.68 18.66
C PRO A 298 -14.46 -22.97 19.74
N GLU A 299 -15.37 -22.10 19.30
CA GLU A 299 -16.33 -21.39 20.15
C GLU A 299 -17.77 -21.63 19.67
N PRO A 300 -18.80 -21.51 20.53
CA PRO A 300 -20.19 -21.66 20.12
C PRO A 300 -20.55 -20.69 18.98
N GLY A 301 -21.01 -21.23 17.86
CA GLY A 301 -21.40 -20.44 16.67
C GLY A 301 -20.29 -20.26 15.62
N TRP A 302 -19.07 -20.71 15.88
CA TRP A 302 -17.98 -20.70 14.91
C TRP A 302 -17.91 -22.03 14.18
N GLU A 303 -17.97 -21.99 12.85
CA GLU A 303 -17.89 -23.18 12.01
C GLU A 303 -16.43 -23.52 11.70
N CYS A 304 -16.09 -24.81 11.69
CA CYS A 304 -14.79 -25.26 11.17
C CYS A 304 -14.91 -25.59 9.68
N PHE A 305 -14.19 -24.84 8.86
CA PHE A 305 -14.13 -24.95 7.40
C PHE A 305 -12.78 -24.42 6.90
N TYR A 306 -12.53 -24.51 5.61
CA TYR A 306 -11.20 -24.32 5.04
C TYR A 306 -11.24 -23.41 3.82
N SER A 307 -10.13 -22.71 3.58
CA SER A 307 -10.01 -21.91 2.36
C SER A 307 -10.01 -22.81 1.12
N THR A 308 -10.87 -22.51 0.15
CA THR A 308 -11.08 -23.39 -1.02
C THR A 308 -11.58 -22.59 -2.22
N ALA A 309 -11.47 -23.14 -3.43
CA ALA A 309 -11.93 -22.50 -4.67
C ALA A 309 -11.32 -21.11 -4.94
N ASN A 310 -10.13 -20.84 -4.39
CA ASN A 310 -9.38 -19.63 -4.70
C ASN A 310 -8.42 -19.85 -5.87
N VAL A 311 -8.06 -18.78 -6.57
CA VAL A 311 -7.05 -18.78 -7.63
C VAL A 311 -5.85 -17.94 -7.17
N ILE A 312 -4.72 -18.61 -6.97
CA ILE A 312 -3.44 -17.99 -6.62
C ILE A 312 -2.55 -18.10 -7.85
N ALA A 313 -2.36 -16.97 -8.54
CA ALA A 313 -1.71 -16.97 -9.85
C ALA A 313 -0.69 -15.85 -10.05
N ASP A 314 0.41 -16.14 -10.73
CA ASP A 314 1.35 -15.12 -11.19
C ASP A 314 1.98 -14.28 -10.05
N ASN A 315 2.01 -14.79 -8.81
CA ASN A 315 2.63 -14.11 -7.68
C ASN A 315 4.12 -14.44 -7.59
N GLN A 316 4.89 -13.47 -7.07
CA GLN A 316 6.31 -13.64 -6.76
C GLN A 316 6.49 -13.66 -5.25
N THR A 317 6.91 -14.81 -4.72
CA THR A 317 6.99 -15.04 -3.27
C THR A 317 8.37 -15.56 -2.88
N TRP A 318 9.16 -14.78 -2.14
CA TRP A 318 10.61 -15.05 -1.92
C TRP A 318 11.11 -14.68 -0.53
N GLY A 319 12.12 -15.38 -0.02
CA GLY A 319 12.78 -15.00 1.24
C GLY A 319 11.89 -15.18 2.48
N ASN A 320 10.68 -15.70 2.32
CA ASN A 320 9.81 -16.05 3.44
C ASN A 320 10.29 -17.37 4.07
N VAL A 321 9.86 -17.66 5.30
CA VAL A 321 10.15 -18.97 5.91
C VAL A 321 9.48 -20.11 5.12
N ILE A 322 8.25 -19.89 4.64
CA ILE A 322 7.64 -20.69 3.58
C ILE A 322 6.94 -19.73 2.63
N ASP A 323 7.30 -19.74 1.36
CA ASP A 323 6.77 -18.78 0.38
C ASP A 323 5.30 -19.04 0.06
N LEU A 324 4.96 -20.30 -0.25
CA LEU A 324 3.59 -20.73 -0.51
C LEU A 324 3.18 -21.84 0.44
N TYR A 325 2.09 -21.63 1.16
CA TYR A 325 1.57 -22.56 2.14
C TYR A 325 0.09 -22.87 1.91
N HIS A 326 -0.30 -24.13 2.07
CA HIS A 326 -1.68 -24.45 2.44
C HIS A 326 -1.76 -25.54 3.51
N TYR A 327 -2.77 -25.41 4.37
CA TYR A 327 -3.12 -26.43 5.36
C TYR A 327 -3.61 -27.71 4.68
N GLU A 328 -3.42 -28.88 5.31
CA GLU A 328 -3.69 -30.20 4.71
C GLU A 328 -5.11 -30.36 4.16
N ASP A 329 -6.10 -29.76 4.81
CA ASP A 329 -7.51 -29.81 4.42
C ASP A 329 -7.97 -28.58 3.61
N SER A 330 -7.13 -27.57 3.41
CA SER A 330 -7.41 -26.39 2.57
C SER A 330 -7.18 -26.69 1.08
N LEU A 331 -7.90 -27.70 0.59
CA LEU A 331 -7.79 -28.24 -0.76
C LEU A 331 -8.73 -27.54 -1.77
N GLY A 332 -8.50 -27.79 -3.06
CA GLY A 332 -9.35 -27.28 -4.13
C GLY A 332 -9.08 -25.81 -4.50
N ASN A 333 -7.95 -25.28 -4.06
CA ASN A 333 -7.39 -24.02 -4.54
C ASN A 333 -6.56 -24.28 -5.80
N ILE A 334 -6.54 -23.32 -6.72
CA ILE A 334 -5.75 -23.38 -7.96
C ILE A 334 -4.48 -22.56 -7.75
N TRP A 335 -3.33 -23.19 -7.96
CA TRP A 335 -2.01 -22.55 -7.88
C TRP A 335 -1.35 -22.63 -9.25
N GLU A 336 -1.10 -21.50 -9.90
CA GLU A 336 -0.54 -21.49 -11.24
C GLU A 336 0.42 -20.33 -11.48
N ARG A 337 1.53 -20.58 -12.16
CA ARG A 337 2.50 -19.53 -12.56
C ARG A 337 3.04 -18.68 -11.41
N ASN A 338 2.91 -19.13 -10.15
CA ASN A 338 3.60 -18.52 -9.03
C ASN A 338 5.07 -18.92 -9.05
N THR A 339 5.91 -17.99 -8.67
CA THR A 339 7.34 -18.23 -8.54
C THR A 339 7.67 -18.23 -7.04
N CYS A 340 8.30 -19.30 -6.56
CA CYS A 340 8.63 -19.52 -5.14
C CYS A 340 9.91 -20.35 -4.94
N GLU A 341 10.46 -20.32 -3.74
CA GLU A 341 11.66 -21.06 -3.33
C GLU A 341 11.29 -22.26 -2.44
N THR A 342 10.33 -22.03 -1.56
CA THR A 342 9.84 -22.97 -0.56
C THR A 342 8.32 -23.12 -0.65
N LYS A 343 7.83 -24.34 -0.47
CA LYS A 343 6.40 -24.62 -0.37
C LYS A 343 6.09 -25.68 0.66
N ASP A 344 4.88 -25.62 1.19
CA ASP A 344 4.28 -26.71 1.94
C ASP A 344 2.77 -26.76 1.64
N GLY A 345 2.33 -27.90 1.09
CA GLY A 345 1.00 -28.07 0.51
C GLY A 345 1.03 -29.02 -0.68
N VAL A 346 0.13 -30.00 -0.67
CA VAL A 346 0.04 -31.06 -1.69
C VAL A 346 -0.44 -30.57 -3.06
N ASP A 347 -1.26 -29.52 -3.11
CA ASP A 347 -1.82 -28.94 -4.34
C ASP A 347 -0.91 -27.87 -4.97
N ILE A 348 0.15 -27.46 -4.26
CA ILE A 348 1.08 -26.42 -4.73
C ILE A 348 2.10 -27.05 -5.70
N PRO A 349 2.19 -26.57 -6.96
CA PRO A 349 3.20 -27.01 -7.92
C PRO A 349 4.62 -26.84 -7.39
N GLU A 350 5.57 -27.60 -7.94
CA GLU A 350 6.98 -27.42 -7.63
C GLU A 350 7.43 -25.98 -7.86
N CYS A 351 8.13 -25.47 -6.86
CA CYS A 351 8.59 -24.10 -6.81
C CYS A 351 9.55 -23.82 -7.96
N THR A 352 9.26 -22.75 -8.70
CA THR A 352 10.14 -22.25 -9.76
C THR A 352 10.69 -20.89 -9.35
N PRO A 353 12.03 -20.76 -9.16
CA PRO A 353 12.74 -19.48 -9.08
C PRO A 353 12.26 -18.48 -10.15
N PRO A 354 12.20 -17.16 -9.89
CA PRO A 354 12.01 -16.21 -10.97
C PRO A 354 13.19 -16.43 -11.91
N THR A 355 12.96 -16.44 -13.21
CA THR A 355 14.09 -16.54 -14.13
C THR A 355 14.69 -15.15 -14.29
N ALA A 356 15.66 -14.81 -13.45
CA ALA A 356 16.45 -13.61 -13.66
C ALA A 356 17.11 -13.66 -15.03
N THR A 357 17.03 -12.54 -15.74
CA THR A 357 17.59 -12.41 -17.08
C THR A 357 18.70 -11.38 -17.10
N LEU A 358 19.66 -11.58 -18.00
CA LEU A 358 20.78 -10.68 -18.21
C LEU A 358 20.99 -10.54 -19.71
N THR A 359 21.08 -9.30 -20.19
CA THR A 359 21.43 -8.99 -21.58
C THR A 359 22.73 -8.19 -21.63
N ILE A 360 23.37 -8.19 -22.80
CA ILE A 360 24.62 -7.44 -23.04
C ILE A 360 24.56 -6.80 -24.42
N ASN A 361 24.93 -5.53 -24.52
CA ASN A 361 24.85 -4.77 -25.77
C ASN A 361 25.73 -5.36 -26.91
N TYR A 362 26.87 -5.95 -26.55
CA TYR A 362 27.76 -6.63 -27.50
C TYR A 362 28.29 -7.94 -26.92
N THR A 363 28.29 -9.00 -27.72
CA THR A 363 28.86 -10.31 -27.32
C THR A 363 30.35 -10.43 -27.62
N SER A 364 30.97 -9.41 -28.24
CA SER A 364 32.43 -9.38 -28.46
C SER A 364 33.00 -7.98 -28.66
N GLY A 365 34.28 -7.80 -28.29
CA GLY A 365 35.05 -6.58 -28.46
C GLY A 365 36.56 -6.81 -28.30
N LYS A 366 37.34 -5.75 -28.49
CA LYS A 366 38.80 -5.75 -28.22
C LYS A 366 39.08 -5.39 -26.75
N PRO A 367 40.13 -5.90 -26.08
CA PRO A 367 40.56 -5.35 -24.79
C PRO A 367 40.63 -3.81 -24.79
N GLY A 368 40.13 -3.18 -23.71
CA GLY A 368 39.85 -1.74 -23.65
C GLY A 368 38.45 -1.31 -24.12
N SER A 369 37.58 -2.29 -24.40
CA SER A 369 36.16 -2.05 -24.71
C SER A 369 35.33 -1.84 -23.45
N PHE A 370 34.19 -1.18 -23.63
CA PHE A 370 33.11 -1.14 -22.65
C PHE A 370 31.94 -2.04 -23.07
N PHE A 371 31.32 -2.69 -22.11
CA PHE A 371 30.10 -3.49 -22.30
C PHE A 371 29.05 -3.09 -21.29
N THR A 372 27.81 -2.94 -21.74
CA THR A 372 26.67 -2.55 -20.90
C THR A 372 25.77 -3.75 -20.73
N LEU A 373 25.46 -4.05 -19.48
CA LEU A 373 24.62 -5.16 -19.09
C LEU A 373 23.36 -4.64 -18.41
N GLU A 374 22.23 -5.19 -18.82
CA GLU A 374 20.92 -4.91 -18.27
C GLU A 374 20.34 -6.20 -17.71
N GLY A 375 20.04 -6.19 -16.42
CA GLY A 375 19.42 -7.28 -15.69
C GLY A 375 17.95 -6.98 -15.43
N ALA A 376 17.10 -8.01 -15.47
CA ALA A 376 15.68 -7.91 -15.17
C ALA A 376 15.18 -9.14 -14.42
N ASN A 377 14.10 -8.98 -13.66
CA ASN A 377 13.48 -10.00 -12.79
C ASN A 377 14.41 -10.49 -11.66
N PHE A 378 15.20 -9.59 -11.11
CA PHE A 378 15.86 -9.80 -9.83
C PHE A 378 14.97 -9.30 -8.68
N PRO A 379 15.18 -9.72 -7.43
CA PRO A 379 14.42 -9.19 -6.29
C PRO A 379 14.53 -7.66 -6.23
N ILE A 380 13.43 -6.98 -5.94
CA ILE A 380 13.36 -5.53 -6.03
C ILE A 380 14.01 -4.87 -4.81
N SER A 381 14.61 -3.69 -4.98
CA SER A 381 15.26 -2.93 -3.91
C SER A 381 16.34 -3.69 -3.10
N ASP A 382 16.96 -4.71 -3.70
CA ASP A 382 18.02 -5.53 -3.12
C ASP A 382 19.40 -5.18 -3.73
N VAL A 383 20.47 -5.85 -3.33
CA VAL A 383 21.85 -5.57 -3.71
C VAL A 383 22.44 -6.78 -4.44
N ALA A 384 22.54 -6.68 -5.76
CA ALA A 384 23.10 -7.73 -6.60
C ALA A 384 24.63 -7.74 -6.61
N THR A 385 25.22 -8.94 -6.46
CA THR A 385 26.66 -9.15 -6.57
C THR A 385 27.05 -9.45 -8.00
N ILE A 386 28.03 -8.70 -8.53
CA ILE A 386 28.56 -8.85 -9.88
C ILE A 386 29.86 -9.65 -9.84
N THR A 387 29.92 -10.76 -10.58
CA THR A 387 31.13 -11.56 -10.74
C THR A 387 31.47 -11.76 -12.22
N VAL A 388 32.76 -11.87 -12.53
CA VAL A 388 33.26 -12.23 -13.86
C VAL A 388 34.24 -13.40 -13.74
N ASN A 389 33.96 -14.49 -14.44
CA ASN A 389 34.69 -15.76 -14.33
C ASN A 389 34.88 -16.20 -12.86
N GLY A 390 33.88 -15.98 -12.02
CA GLY A 390 33.90 -16.29 -10.58
C GLY A 390 34.62 -15.27 -9.69
N ASN A 391 35.18 -14.18 -10.23
CA ASN A 391 35.81 -13.11 -9.45
C ASN A 391 34.81 -11.99 -9.18
N THR A 392 34.57 -11.66 -7.91
CA THR A 392 33.69 -10.56 -7.51
C THR A 392 34.28 -9.21 -7.89
N LEU A 393 33.52 -8.40 -8.64
CA LEU A 393 33.92 -7.05 -9.03
C LEU A 393 33.27 -5.96 -8.16
N GLY A 394 32.08 -6.22 -7.63
CA GLY A 394 31.36 -5.30 -6.76
C GLY A 394 29.88 -5.62 -6.69
N THR A 395 29.07 -4.65 -6.27
CA THR A 395 27.62 -4.79 -6.12
C THR A 395 26.87 -3.65 -6.80
N VAL A 396 25.63 -3.92 -7.23
CA VAL A 396 24.71 -2.97 -7.87
C VAL A 396 23.33 -3.15 -7.26
N PRO A 397 22.65 -2.09 -6.79
CA PRO A 397 21.28 -2.21 -6.31
C PRO A 397 20.33 -2.52 -7.48
N THR A 398 19.31 -3.34 -7.23
CA THR A 398 18.14 -3.45 -8.12
C THR A 398 17.20 -2.28 -7.84
N ASP A 399 16.53 -1.81 -8.89
CA ASP A 399 15.51 -0.77 -8.77
C ASP A 399 14.17 -1.34 -8.27
N PRO A 400 13.13 -0.51 -8.03
CA PRO A 400 11.81 -0.98 -7.61
C PRO A 400 11.06 -1.85 -8.63
N SER A 401 11.59 -2.03 -9.84
CA SER A 401 11.06 -2.98 -10.84
C SER A 401 11.88 -4.28 -10.89
N GLY A 402 12.94 -4.42 -10.08
CA GLY A 402 13.83 -5.57 -10.11
C GLY A 402 14.85 -5.53 -11.25
N ASP A 403 15.02 -4.36 -11.85
CA ASP A 403 15.95 -4.12 -12.95
C ASP A 403 17.28 -3.56 -12.42
N LEU A 404 18.36 -3.79 -13.16
CA LEU A 404 19.67 -3.20 -12.87
C LEU A 404 20.45 -2.93 -14.16
N VAL A 405 21.34 -1.94 -14.11
CA VAL A 405 22.25 -1.63 -15.21
C VAL A 405 23.65 -1.39 -14.68
N PHE A 406 24.66 -1.97 -15.33
CA PHE A 406 26.06 -1.72 -15.04
C PHE A 406 26.94 -1.90 -16.28
N LEU A 407 28.16 -1.38 -16.20
CA LEU A 407 29.12 -1.43 -17.28
C LEU A 407 30.39 -2.16 -16.85
N LEU A 408 30.98 -2.89 -17.79
CA LEU A 408 32.30 -3.49 -17.66
C LEU A 408 33.31 -2.69 -18.47
N ASN A 409 34.41 -2.26 -17.83
CA ASN A 409 35.59 -1.73 -18.49
C ASN A 409 36.64 -2.85 -18.62
N THR A 410 37.10 -3.10 -19.84
CA THR A 410 38.06 -4.16 -20.15
C THR A 410 39.48 -3.67 -20.45
N ASP A 411 39.84 -2.45 -20.05
CA ASP A 411 41.19 -1.86 -20.22
C ASP A 411 42.34 -2.73 -19.67
N GLN A 412 42.06 -3.52 -18.64
CA GLN A 412 43.03 -4.39 -17.98
C GLN A 412 42.84 -5.88 -18.28
N ALA A 413 41.80 -6.23 -19.04
CA ALA A 413 41.42 -7.61 -19.29
C ALA A 413 42.24 -8.22 -20.44
N ASP A 414 42.56 -9.51 -20.31
CA ASP A 414 43.25 -10.27 -21.36
C ASP A 414 42.27 -10.71 -22.47
N GLU A 415 42.80 -11.16 -23.62
CA GLU A 415 41.96 -11.84 -24.61
C GLU A 415 41.39 -13.16 -24.07
N GLY A 416 40.21 -13.54 -24.57
CA GLY A 416 39.56 -14.82 -24.26
C GLY A 416 38.10 -14.69 -23.84
N ASP A 417 37.64 -15.72 -23.12
CA ASP A 417 36.24 -15.91 -22.77
C ASP A 417 35.92 -15.43 -21.36
N TYR A 418 34.81 -14.70 -21.28
CA TYR A 418 34.30 -14.10 -20.05
C TYR A 418 32.83 -14.46 -19.84
N ILE A 419 32.52 -14.98 -18.66
CA ILE A 419 31.17 -15.22 -18.16
C ILE A 419 30.93 -14.20 -17.05
N VAL A 420 29.92 -13.35 -17.24
CA VAL A 420 29.44 -12.43 -16.23
C VAL A 420 28.27 -13.08 -15.53
N THR A 421 28.26 -13.05 -14.20
CA THR A 421 27.16 -13.57 -13.38
C THR A 421 26.71 -12.48 -12.40
N VAL A 422 25.40 -12.25 -12.37
CA VAL A 422 24.71 -11.39 -11.41
C VAL A 422 23.97 -12.29 -10.42
N THR A 423 24.21 -12.11 -9.12
CA THR A 423 23.65 -12.96 -8.06
C THR A 423 22.92 -12.13 -7.02
N VAL A 424 21.62 -12.40 -6.89
CA VAL A 424 20.73 -11.88 -5.83
C VAL A 424 19.51 -12.80 -5.71
N ASN A 425 19.72 -14.13 -5.72
CA ASN A 425 18.72 -15.21 -5.65
C ASN A 425 17.32 -14.85 -6.20
N PRO A 426 17.09 -15.05 -7.51
CA PRO A 426 17.84 -15.87 -8.47
C PRO A 426 19.15 -15.23 -8.99
N SER A 427 19.99 -16.03 -9.66
CA SER A 427 21.20 -15.55 -10.37
C SER A 427 21.06 -15.70 -11.88
N SER A 428 21.65 -14.80 -12.66
CA SER A 428 21.68 -14.88 -14.14
C SER A 428 23.09 -14.70 -14.68
N SER A 429 23.42 -15.35 -15.81
CA SER A 429 24.75 -15.30 -16.41
C SER A 429 24.73 -15.10 -17.92
N ILE A 430 25.72 -14.36 -18.45
CA ILE A 430 25.90 -14.15 -19.89
C ILE A 430 27.38 -14.21 -20.29
N ARG A 431 27.67 -14.66 -21.52
CA ARG A 431 29.04 -14.78 -22.05
C ARG A 431 29.36 -13.67 -23.07
N PHE A 432 30.59 -13.16 -23.01
CA PHE A 432 31.18 -12.34 -24.07
C PHE A 432 32.65 -12.70 -24.33
N VAL A 433 33.20 -12.21 -25.44
CA VAL A 433 34.57 -12.54 -25.90
C VAL A 433 35.41 -11.29 -26.13
N LEU A 434 36.66 -11.31 -25.64
CA LEU A 434 37.69 -10.33 -25.97
C LEU A 434 38.72 -10.87 -26.97
N ASP A 435 38.94 -10.16 -28.07
CA ASP A 435 39.87 -10.57 -29.13
C ASP A 435 40.40 -9.31 -29.88
N SER A 436 41.71 -9.20 -30.06
CA SER A 436 42.34 -8.02 -30.70
C SER A 436 41.91 -7.76 -32.14
N SER A 437 41.36 -8.75 -32.84
CA SER A 437 40.79 -8.62 -34.18
C SER A 437 39.41 -7.94 -34.20
N LYS A 438 38.74 -7.83 -33.05
CA LYS A 438 37.41 -7.20 -32.95
C LYS A 438 37.50 -5.68 -32.86
N LEU A 439 36.35 -5.03 -33.06
CA LEU A 439 36.22 -3.58 -32.89
C LEU A 439 36.31 -3.20 -31.41
N ILE A 440 36.88 -2.02 -31.14
CA ILE A 440 36.78 -1.38 -29.83
C ILE A 440 35.32 -0.94 -29.62
N ARG A 441 34.74 -1.28 -28.47
CA ARG A 441 33.38 -0.83 -28.11
C ARG A 441 33.50 0.42 -27.23
N PRO A 442 33.05 1.60 -27.69
CA PRO A 442 33.02 2.77 -26.84
C PRO A 442 32.02 2.59 -25.69
N GLN A 443 32.11 3.43 -24.67
CA GLN A 443 31.11 3.45 -23.61
C GLN A 443 29.75 3.89 -24.16
N GLU A 444 28.75 3.02 -24.05
CA GLU A 444 27.37 3.25 -24.47
C GLU A 444 26.43 2.94 -23.32
N GLY A 445 25.69 3.92 -22.81
CA GLY A 445 24.88 3.77 -21.59
C GLY A 445 25.54 4.39 -20.36
N GLN A 446 24.84 4.33 -19.22
CA GLN A 446 25.22 4.92 -17.94
C GLN A 446 24.96 3.93 -16.81
N GLY A 447 25.78 3.99 -15.75
CA GLY A 447 25.68 3.09 -14.60
C GLY A 447 27.03 2.92 -13.88
N PRO A 448 27.08 2.15 -12.78
CA PRO A 448 28.34 1.78 -12.13
C PRO A 448 29.27 1.06 -13.12
N ILE A 449 30.55 1.43 -13.10
CA ILE A 449 31.58 0.85 -13.98
C ILE A 449 32.48 -0.06 -13.15
N PHE A 450 32.57 -1.33 -13.54
CA PHE A 450 33.47 -2.30 -12.94
C PHE A 450 34.63 -2.62 -13.88
N ASN A 451 35.86 -2.51 -13.38
CA ASN A 451 37.03 -2.90 -14.15
C ASN A 451 37.19 -4.42 -14.12
N VAL A 452 37.28 -5.04 -15.29
CA VAL A 452 37.59 -6.46 -15.44
C VAL A 452 39.10 -6.62 -15.32
N PRO A 453 39.62 -7.32 -14.29
CA PRO A 453 41.06 -7.48 -14.09
C PRO A 453 41.68 -8.41 -15.13
N GLY A 454 43.00 -8.30 -15.31
CA GLY A 454 43.77 -9.29 -16.06
C GLY A 454 43.93 -10.60 -15.27
N GLY A 455 44.31 -11.68 -15.96
CA GLY A 455 44.62 -12.97 -15.36
C GLY A 455 43.43 -13.85 -14.99
N ILE A 456 42.19 -13.43 -15.31
CA ILE A 456 40.96 -14.18 -15.00
C ILE A 456 40.32 -14.82 -16.24
N THR A 457 40.97 -14.75 -17.41
CA THR A 457 40.47 -15.29 -18.68
C THR A 457 40.38 -16.83 -18.64
N THR A 458 39.30 -17.38 -19.19
CA THR A 458 39.17 -18.82 -19.39
C THR A 458 39.56 -19.20 -20.81
N HIS A 459 40.46 -20.18 -20.96
CA HIS A 459 40.86 -20.70 -22.26
C HIS A 459 40.05 -21.97 -22.56
N ILE A 460 39.03 -21.87 -23.40
CA ILE A 460 38.27 -23.05 -23.85
C ILE A 460 39.10 -23.79 -24.91
N VAL A 461 39.74 -24.90 -24.52
CA VAL A 461 40.46 -25.76 -25.45
C VAL A 461 39.46 -26.65 -26.18
N TYR A 462 39.20 -26.37 -27.46
CA TYR A 462 38.49 -27.31 -28.33
C TYR A 462 39.42 -28.48 -28.70
N LEU A 463 39.23 -29.63 -28.05
CA LEU A 463 39.84 -30.88 -28.51
C LEU A 463 39.11 -31.34 -29.77
N PRO A 464 39.80 -31.50 -30.93
CA PRO A 464 39.16 -32.02 -32.12
C PRO A 464 38.71 -33.47 -31.88
N PHE A 465 37.42 -33.72 -32.07
CA PHE A 465 36.86 -35.05 -32.04
C PHE A 465 37.30 -35.80 -33.30
N VAL A 466 38.31 -36.67 -33.19
CA VAL A 466 38.77 -37.53 -34.29
C VAL A 466 37.88 -38.78 -34.31
N LEU A 467 36.90 -38.81 -35.20
CA LEU A 467 36.23 -40.05 -35.59
C LEU A 467 37.24 -40.94 -36.34
N ARG A 468 37.48 -42.14 -35.83
CA ARG A 468 38.19 -43.21 -36.56
C ARG A 468 37.21 -44.08 -37.32
#